data_AF-A0A942VCD2-F1
#
_entry.id   AF-A0A942VCD2-F1
#
_cell.length_a   1.000
_cell.length_b   1.000
_cell.length_c   1.000
_cell.angle_alpha   90.00
_cell.angle_beta   90.00
_cell.angle_gamma   90.00
#
_symmetry.space_group_name_H-M   'P 1'
#
loop_
_entity.id
_entity.type
_entity.pdbx_description
1 polymer ?
#
loop_
_entity_poly.entity_id
_entity_poly.type
_entity_poly.pdbx_seq_one_letter_code
_entity_poly.pdbx_strand_id
1 'polypeptide(L)'
;MYYTFDTRKKEYKTGYAESSDGINWTRKDHLAGLPTSQSGFDSEMACYPVILETKYGTYMFYDGNGMGKTGFGYAELKQNDYHKKICPRR
;
A
#
# COMPACT_ATOMS: atom_id res chain seq x y z
N MET A 1 5.54 6.40 -7.03
CA MET A 1 5.82 6.55 -5.58
C MET A 1 4.59 6.17 -4.79
N TYR A 2 4.76 5.37 -3.74
CA TYR A 2 3.71 5.10 -2.76
C TYR A 2 3.80 6.11 -1.61
N TYR A 3 2.65 6.47 -1.04
CA TYR A 3 2.57 7.43 0.04
C TYR A 3 1.37 7.14 0.94
N THR A 4 1.31 7.80 2.10
CA THR A 4 0.12 7.79 2.97
C THR A 4 -0.58 9.12 2.88
N PHE A 5 -1.91 9.11 2.80
CA PHE A 5 -2.74 10.31 2.94
C PHE A 5 -3.87 10.05 3.93
N ASP A 6 -4.35 11.11 4.60
CA ASP A 6 -5.51 11.04 5.48
C ASP A 6 -6.75 11.64 4.83
N THR A 7 -7.91 11.25 5.35
CA THR A 7 -9.19 11.92 5.03
C THR A 7 -9.57 12.87 6.17
N ARG A 8 -10.60 13.70 5.95
CA ARG A 8 -11.18 14.54 7.02
C ARG A 8 -11.72 13.72 8.20
N LYS A 9 -11.97 12.43 8.00
CA LYS A 9 -12.39 11.48 9.05
C LYS A 9 -11.20 10.81 9.76
N LYS A 10 -9.96 11.22 9.46
CA LYS A 10 -8.72 10.64 10.01
C LYS A 10 -8.53 9.16 9.67
N GLU A 11 -9.00 8.77 8.48
CA GLU A 11 -8.69 7.47 7.88
C GLU A 11 -7.36 7.59 7.13
N TYR A 12 -6.33 6.86 7.57
CA TYR A 12 -5.04 6.80 6.89
C TYR A 12 -5.06 5.72 5.81
N LYS A 13 -4.72 6.11 4.58
CA LYS A 13 -4.80 5.24 3.39
C LYS A 13 -3.51 5.29 2.58
N THR A 14 -3.23 4.18 1.91
CA THR A 14 -2.15 4.06 0.94
C THR A 14 -2.56 4.65 -0.41
N GLY A 15 -1.74 5.55 -0.93
CA GLY A 15 -1.87 6.17 -2.25
C GLY A 15 -0.70 5.84 -3.16
N TYR A 16 -0.89 6.11 -4.46
CA TYR A 16 0.15 5.95 -5.47
C TYR A 16 0.12 7.14 -6.43
N ALA A 17 1.29 7.66 -6.77
CA ALA A 17 1.45 8.77 -7.70
C ALA A 17 2.66 8.54 -8.61
N GLU A 18 2.60 9.11 -9.81
CA GLU A 18 3.69 9.07 -10.79
C GLU A 18 4.16 10.48 -11.11
N SER A 19 5.45 10.60 -11.36
CA SER A 19 6.10 11.82 -11.78
C SER A 19 7.30 11.46 -12.65
N SER A 20 7.51 12.25 -13.70
CA SER A 20 8.68 12.14 -14.58
C SER A 20 9.84 13.03 -14.11
N ASP A 21 9.56 14.04 -13.28
CA ASP A 21 10.53 15.07 -12.86
C ASP A 21 10.76 15.09 -11.33
N GLY A 22 10.00 14.32 -10.56
CA GLY A 22 10.03 14.31 -9.10
C GLY A 22 9.39 15.53 -8.42
N ILE A 23 8.90 16.50 -9.20
CA ILE A 23 8.34 17.77 -8.72
C ILE A 23 6.82 17.81 -8.95
N ASN A 24 6.39 17.50 -10.17
CA ASN A 24 4.98 17.46 -10.56
C ASN A 24 4.46 16.03 -10.48
N TRP A 25 3.46 15.80 -9.63
CA TRP A 25 2.95 14.46 -9.35
C TRP A 25 1.50 14.30 -9.79
N THR A 26 1.22 13.24 -10.54
CA THR A 26 -0.15 12.83 -10.89
C THR A 26 -0.59 11.71 -9.95
N ARG A 27 -1.63 11.95 -9.15
CA ARG A 27 -2.22 10.93 -8.28
C ARG A 27 -2.95 9.86 -9.09
N LYS A 28 -2.72 8.60 -8.74
CA LYS A 28 -3.34 7.40 -9.31
C LYS A 28 -3.72 6.44 -8.18
N ASP A 29 -4.45 6.93 -7.18
CA ASP A 29 -4.72 6.18 -5.93
C ASP A 29 -5.48 4.87 -6.14
N HIS A 30 -6.30 4.80 -7.18
CA HIS A 30 -6.99 3.56 -7.58
C HIS A 30 -6.01 2.43 -7.98
N LEU A 31 -4.75 2.76 -8.29
CA LEU A 31 -3.69 1.80 -8.59
C LEU A 31 -2.82 1.44 -7.38
N ALA A 32 -3.07 2.02 -6.19
CA ALA A 32 -2.23 1.78 -5.01
C ALA A 32 -2.24 0.31 -4.54
N GLY A 33 -3.30 -0.44 -4.86
CA GLY A 33 -3.32 -1.90 -4.73
C GLY A 33 -3.34 -2.45 -3.29
N LEU A 34 -3.51 -1.59 -2.28
CA LEU A 34 -3.52 -1.97 -0.86
C LEU A 34 -4.85 -1.55 -0.17
N PRO A 35 -5.97 -2.25 -0.43
CA PRO A 35 -7.24 -1.99 0.26
C PRO A 35 -7.20 -2.48 1.71
N THR A 36 -8.04 -2.02 2.62
CA THR A 36 -8.17 -2.61 3.97
C THR A 36 -8.81 -4.01 3.93
N SER A 37 -8.64 -4.79 4.99
CA SER A 37 -9.27 -6.11 5.13
C SER A 37 -10.74 -6.01 5.53
N GLN A 38 -11.50 -7.09 5.34
CA GLN A 38 -12.87 -7.15 5.88
C GLN A 38 -12.90 -7.21 7.41
N SER A 39 -11.87 -7.78 8.03
CA SER A 39 -11.69 -7.89 9.48
C SER A 39 -10.20 -8.04 9.82
N GLY A 40 -9.84 -7.89 11.10
CA GLY A 40 -8.48 -8.15 11.59
C GLY A 40 -7.63 -6.89 11.78
N PHE A 41 -6.31 -7.08 11.79
CA PHE A 41 -5.36 -6.06 12.22
C PHE A 41 -5.30 -4.83 11.29
N ASP A 42 -5.75 -4.93 10.05
CA ASP A 42 -5.69 -3.88 9.02
C ASP A 42 -7.06 -3.62 8.37
N SER A 43 -8.16 -3.88 9.09
CA SER A 43 -9.52 -3.68 8.59
C SER A 43 -9.96 -2.21 8.51
N GLU A 44 -9.31 -1.32 9.26
CA GLU A 44 -9.63 0.11 9.32
C GLU A 44 -8.57 0.95 8.61
N MET A 45 -7.30 0.53 8.65
CA MET A 45 -6.18 1.26 8.06
C MET A 45 -5.16 0.31 7.43
N ALA A 46 -4.60 0.74 6.31
CA ALA A 46 -3.42 0.15 5.68
C ALA A 46 -2.55 1.30 5.17
N CYS A 47 -1.50 1.62 5.93
CA CYS A 47 -0.74 2.85 5.79
C CYS A 47 0.78 2.64 5.85
N TYR A 48 1.53 3.71 5.62
CA TYR A 48 2.99 3.73 5.57
C TYR A 48 3.61 2.65 4.66
N PRO A 49 3.17 2.58 3.40
CA PRO A 49 3.65 1.56 2.48
C PRO A 49 5.14 1.74 2.17
N VAL A 50 5.91 0.66 2.29
CA VAL A 50 7.32 0.61 1.89
C VAL A 50 7.55 -0.55 0.94
N ILE A 51 8.10 -0.26 -0.24
CA ILE A 51 8.49 -1.27 -1.21
C ILE A 51 9.89 -1.80 -0.89
N LEU A 52 10.02 -3.12 -0.82
CA LEU A 52 11.28 -3.83 -0.69
C LEU A 52 11.45 -4.78 -1.87
N GLU A 53 12.49 -4.54 -2.67
CA GLU A 53 12.89 -5.44 -3.76
C GLU A 53 13.99 -6.39 -3.28
N THR A 54 13.80 -7.67 -3.55
CA THR A 54 14.73 -8.73 -3.15
C THR A 54 14.92 -9.73 -4.28
N LYS A 55 15.93 -10.60 -4.16
CA LYS A 55 16.10 -11.74 -5.08
C LYS A 55 14.94 -12.75 -5.05
N TYR A 56 14.07 -12.69 -4.04
CA TYR A 56 12.94 -13.60 -3.87
C TYR A 56 11.60 -13.01 -4.34
N GLY A 57 11.58 -11.71 -4.68
CA GLY A 57 10.38 -10.99 -5.08
C GLY A 57 10.36 -9.55 -4.59
N THR A 58 9.31 -8.83 -5.00
CA THR A 58 9.01 -7.47 -4.56
C THR A 58 7.88 -7.50 -3.55
N TYR A 59 8.12 -6.92 -2.38
CA TYR A 59 7.19 -6.89 -1.27
C TYR A 59 6.82 -5.45 -0.92
N MET A 60 5.60 -5.24 -0.43
CA MET A 60 5.18 -4.00 0.21
C MET A 60 4.89 -4.27 1.68
N PHE A 61 5.66 -3.70 2.59
CA PHE A 61 5.33 -3.68 4.01
C PHE A 61 4.41 -2.50 4.32
N TYR A 62 3.52 -2.67 5.29
CA TYR A 62 2.56 -1.63 5.69
C TYR A 62 2.08 -1.84 7.13
N ASP A 63 1.66 -0.75 7.75
CA ASP A 63 1.08 -0.73 9.08
C ASP A 63 -0.45 -0.88 9.03
N GLY A 64 -1.00 -1.62 10.00
CA GLY A 64 -2.43 -1.80 10.21
C GLY A 64 -3.09 -0.68 11.03
N ASN A 65 -4.21 -1.00 11.69
CA ASN A 65 -5.06 -0.07 12.42
C ASN A 65 -4.29 0.73 13.50
N GLY A 66 -4.67 2.00 13.65
CA GLY A 66 -4.06 2.88 14.64
C GLY A 66 -2.58 3.14 14.37
N MET A 67 -2.19 3.28 13.10
CA MET A 67 -0.80 3.52 12.67
C MET A 67 0.13 2.42 13.18
N GLY A 68 -0.27 1.15 13.01
CA GLY A 68 0.52 -0.02 13.40
C GLY A 68 0.27 -0.53 14.83
N LYS A 69 -0.65 0.07 15.60
CA LYS A 69 -1.02 -0.38 16.96
C LYS A 69 -1.44 -1.86 17.00
N THR A 70 -2.13 -2.33 15.97
CA THR A 70 -2.62 -3.70 15.85
C THR A 70 -1.65 -4.62 15.11
N GLY A 71 -0.51 -4.12 14.65
CA GLY A 71 0.51 -4.85 13.90
C GLY A 71 0.76 -4.28 12.51
N PHE A 72 1.64 -4.97 11.78
CA PHE A 72 2.03 -4.65 10.41
C PHE A 72 1.93 -5.92 9.56
N GLY A 73 1.76 -5.73 8.25
CA GLY A 73 1.63 -6.81 7.29
C GLY A 73 2.54 -6.62 6.09
N TYR A 74 2.46 -7.55 5.16
CA TYR A 74 3.12 -7.40 3.86
C TYR A 74 2.20 -7.84 2.72
N ALA A 75 2.46 -7.29 1.54
CA ALA A 75 1.88 -7.68 0.28
C ALA A 75 2.98 -8.09 -0.67
N GLU A 76 2.68 -8.99 -1.59
CA GLU A 76 3.62 -9.49 -2.58
C GLU A 76 3.18 -9.04 -3.97
N LEU A 77 4.11 -8.52 -4.78
CA LEU A 77 3.85 -8.26 -6.18
C LEU A 77 3.81 -9.60 -6.93
N LYS A 78 2.61 -9.99 -7.39
CA LYS A 78 2.43 -11.12 -8.28
C LYS A 78 2.46 -10.65 -9.73
N GLN A 79 3.21 -11.35 -10.56
CA GLN A 79 3.26 -11.15 -12.00
C GLN A 79 2.77 -12.41 -12.68
N ASN A 80 1.70 -12.29 -13.44
CA ASN A 80 1.24 -13.31 -14.38
C ASN A 80 1.34 -12.73 -15.81
N ASP A 81 1.18 -13.58 -16.82
CA ASP A 81 1.36 -13.24 -18.25
C ASP A 81 0.56 -12.02 -18.74
N TYR A 82 -0.45 -11.58 -17.97
CA TYR A 82 -1.37 -10.50 -18.34
C TYR A 82 -1.29 -9.26 -17.42
N HIS A 83 -0.80 -9.39 -16.18
CA HIS A 83 -0.83 -8.26 -15.23
C HIS A 83 0.16 -8.41 -14.06
N LYS A 84 0.61 -7.26 -13.54
CA LYS A 84 1.29 -7.11 -12.25
C LYS A 84 0.30 -6.58 -11.21
N LYS A 85 0.22 -7.22 -10.05
CA LYS A 85 -0.70 -6.81 -8.97
C LYS A 85 -0.08 -7.03 -7.60
N ILE A 86 -0.23 -6.03 -6.72
CA ILE A 86 0.09 -6.15 -5.29
C ILE A 86 -1.01 -6.97 -4.62
N CYS A 87 -0.60 -8.06 -3.95
CA CYS A 87 -1.49 -9.00 -3.29
C CYS A 87 -1.15 -9.07 -1.80
N PRO A 88 -1.95 -8.45 -0.92
CA PRO A 88 -1.77 -8.54 0.53
C PRO A 88 -1.78 -9.99 1.01
N ARG A 89 -0.87 -10.31 1.95
CA ARG A 89 -0.87 -11.55 2.71
C ARG A 89 -1.36 -11.18 4.13
N ARG A 90 -2.59 -11.58 4.45
CA ARG A 90 -3.31 -11.25 5.68
C ARG A 90 -3.89 -12.51 6.28
#